data_AF-A0A198AMN9-F1
#
_entry.id   AF-A0A198AMN9-F1
#
_cell.length_a   1.000
_cell.length_b   1.000
_cell.length_c   1.000
_cell.angle_alpha   90.00
_cell.angle_beta   90.00
_cell.angle_gamma   90.00
#
_symmetry.space_group_name_H-M   'P 1'
#
loop_
_entity.id
_entity.type
_entity.pdbx_description
1 polymer ?
#
loop_
_entity_poly.entity_id
_entity_poly.type
_entity_poly.pdbx_seq_one_letter_code
_entity_poly.pdbx_strand_id
1 'polypeptide(L)'
;MLKRTLIGLVRSHETTGEKARDPLLKTRYFKLPKEQVWEEVTAVLKKTPGYKLLHEVPNVGEILAERKTVTGRTQDVTLTLFAINPVKTAVDIYSASRGSMGDLGSNYRTILDIYKQLDRKLASYKIDG
;
A
#
# COMPACT_ATOMS: atom_id res chain seq x y z
N MET A 1 20.97 7.71 -8.99
CA MET A 1 20.62 7.82 -7.55
C MET A 1 20.18 9.23 -7.14
N LEU A 2 20.83 10.32 -7.60
CA LEU A 2 20.55 11.70 -7.14
C LEU A 2 19.18 12.31 -7.54
N LYS A 3 18.55 11.85 -8.62
CA LYS A 3 17.28 12.43 -9.13
C LYS A 3 16.06 12.16 -8.24
N ARG A 4 16.06 11.11 -7.41
CA ARG A 4 14.93 10.79 -6.51
C ARG A 4 14.97 11.61 -5.21
N THR A 5 16.16 12.00 -4.76
CA THR A 5 16.36 12.69 -3.48
C THR A 5 15.89 14.14 -3.50
N LEU A 6 16.04 14.87 -4.61
CA LEU A 6 15.53 16.24 -4.73
C LEU A 6 13.99 16.31 -4.92
N ILE A 7 13.37 15.31 -5.56
CA ILE A 7 11.90 15.28 -5.75
C ILE A 7 11.18 14.94 -4.44
N GLY A 8 11.82 14.18 -3.55
CA GLY A 8 11.29 13.85 -2.22
C GLY A 8 11.11 15.05 -1.27
N LEU A 9 11.61 16.24 -1.64
CA LEU A 9 11.35 17.48 -0.90
C LEU A 9 9.98 18.10 -1.23
N VAL A 10 9.40 17.79 -2.39
CA VAL A 10 8.13 18.37 -2.87
C VAL A 10 7.01 17.33 -2.88
N ARG A 11 7.33 16.05 -3.08
CA ARG A 11 6.32 14.98 -3.09
C ARG A 11 6.14 14.43 -1.68
N SER A 12 4.99 14.70 -1.07
CA SER A 12 4.59 14.15 0.22
C SER A 12 3.79 12.86 0.11
N HIS A 13 3.75 12.25 -1.08
CA HIS A 13 2.99 11.03 -1.35
C HIS A 13 3.73 10.09 -2.31
N GLU A 14 3.34 8.82 -2.29
CA GLU A 14 3.75 7.82 -3.29
C GLU A 14 2.56 6.93 -3.64
N THR A 15 2.58 6.36 -4.85
CA THR A 15 1.52 5.47 -5.34
C THR A 15 2.10 4.27 -6.08
N THR A 16 1.40 3.16 -6.01
CA THR A 16 1.64 2.00 -6.87
C THR A 16 0.80 2.10 -8.14
N GLY A 17 1.06 1.20 -9.08
CA GLY A 17 0.22 1.04 -10.26
C GLY A 17 0.89 0.28 -11.40
N GLU A 18 0.10 -0.14 -12.38
CA GLU A 18 0.55 -0.86 -13.57
C GLU A 18 1.66 -0.15 -14.33
N LYS A 19 1.57 1.17 -14.45
CA LYS A 19 2.54 2.01 -15.18
C LYS A 19 3.65 2.57 -14.28
N ALA A 20 3.74 2.10 -13.03
CA ALA A 20 4.82 2.54 -12.14
C ALA A 20 6.19 2.25 -12.78
N ARG A 21 7.07 3.26 -12.72
CA ARG A 21 8.44 3.17 -13.27
C ARG A 21 9.34 2.28 -12.42
N ASP A 22 9.11 2.28 -11.11
CA ASP A 22 9.82 1.43 -10.17
C ASP A 22 9.15 0.05 -10.11
N PRO A 23 9.87 -1.05 -10.40
CA PRO A 23 9.31 -2.41 -10.30
C PRO A 23 8.73 -2.73 -8.92
N LEU A 24 9.28 -2.13 -7.85
CA LEU A 24 8.82 -2.35 -6.49
C LEU A 24 7.46 -1.69 -6.20
N LEU A 25 7.06 -0.71 -7.02
CA LEU A 25 5.77 -0.02 -6.93
C LEU A 25 4.75 -0.52 -7.98
N LYS A 26 5.03 -1.62 -8.67
CA LYS A 26 4.03 -2.27 -9.52
C LYS A 26 2.89 -2.83 -8.68
N THR A 27 1.68 -2.76 -9.23
CA THR A 27 0.49 -3.40 -8.70
C THR A 27 0.77 -4.84 -8.31
N ARG A 28 0.22 -5.28 -7.18
CA ARG A 28 0.38 -6.67 -6.71
C ARG A 28 -0.84 -7.49 -7.06
N TYR A 29 -0.60 -8.69 -7.57
CA TYR A 29 -1.66 -9.60 -7.98
C TYR A 29 -1.65 -10.86 -7.12
N PHE A 30 -2.84 -11.28 -6.73
CA PHE A 30 -3.06 -12.51 -5.98
C PHE A 30 -4.14 -13.34 -6.68
N LYS A 31 -3.88 -14.64 -6.84
CA LYS A 31 -4.84 -15.62 -7.33
C LYS A 31 -5.80 -16.05 -6.22
N LEU A 32 -6.53 -15.07 -5.68
CA LEU A 32 -7.58 -15.23 -4.70
C LEU A 32 -8.77 -14.31 -5.00
N PRO A 33 -9.99 -14.70 -4.61
CA PRO A 33 -11.15 -13.81 -4.61
C PRO A 33 -10.91 -12.56 -3.76
N LYS A 34 -11.56 -11.44 -4.10
CA LYS A 34 -11.36 -10.14 -3.46
C LYS A 34 -11.63 -10.20 -1.96
N GLU A 35 -12.65 -10.96 -1.56
CA GLU A 35 -13.10 -11.11 -0.18
C GLU A 35 -12.00 -11.74 0.70
N GLN A 36 -11.32 -12.77 0.19
CA GLN A 36 -10.21 -13.42 0.92
C GLN A 36 -8.98 -12.50 1.02
N VAL A 37 -8.66 -11.77 -0.06
CA VAL A 37 -7.57 -10.79 -0.03
C VAL A 37 -7.90 -9.65 0.93
N TRP A 38 -9.17 -9.23 1.01
CA TRP A 38 -9.64 -8.20 1.94
C TRP A 38 -9.40 -8.58 3.40
N GLU A 39 -9.81 -9.79 3.79
CA GLU A 39 -9.59 -10.32 5.14
C GLU A 39 -8.10 -10.35 5.49
N GLU A 40 -7.26 -10.78 4.56
CA GLU A 40 -5.82 -10.87 4.81
C GLU A 40 -5.14 -9.51 4.87
N VAL A 41 -5.53 -8.56 4.01
CA VAL A 41 -5.05 -7.18 4.05
C VAL A 41 -5.42 -6.52 5.37
N THR A 42 -6.69 -6.61 5.79
CA THR A 42 -7.14 -6.03 7.06
C THR A 42 -6.47 -6.69 8.26
N ALA A 43 -6.24 -8.01 8.22
CA ALA A 43 -5.51 -8.74 9.26
C ALA A 43 -4.05 -8.30 9.36
N VAL A 44 -3.36 -8.07 8.23
CA VAL A 44 -2.00 -7.51 8.23
C VAL A 44 -2.01 -6.13 8.88
N LEU A 45 -2.83 -5.20 8.39
CA LEU A 45 -2.88 -3.83 8.91
C LEU A 45 -3.20 -3.77 10.42
N LYS A 46 -4.10 -4.62 10.92
CA LYS A 46 -4.44 -4.69 12.36
C LYS A 46 -3.30 -5.25 13.21
N LYS A 47 -2.48 -6.16 12.66
CA LYS A 47 -1.37 -6.80 13.38
C LYS A 47 -0.08 -5.98 13.34
N THR A 48 0.08 -5.11 12.34
CA THR A 48 1.31 -4.32 12.16
C THR A 48 1.31 -3.11 13.11
N PRO A 49 2.25 -3.03 14.08
CA PRO A 49 2.30 -1.93 15.03
C PRO A 49 2.50 -0.59 14.33
N GLY A 50 1.72 0.43 14.71
CA GLY A 50 1.78 1.77 14.15
C GLY A 50 0.78 2.03 13.01
N TYR A 51 0.03 1.02 12.57
CA TYR A 51 -1.16 1.22 11.73
C TYR A 51 -2.43 1.31 12.58
N LYS A 52 -3.36 2.14 12.15
CA LYS A 52 -4.73 2.23 12.67
C LYS A 52 -5.68 2.17 11.49
N LEU A 53 -6.52 1.14 11.44
CA LEU A 53 -7.57 1.04 10.44
C LEU A 53 -8.63 2.11 10.71
N LEU A 54 -8.92 2.96 9.71
CA LEU A 54 -9.89 4.05 9.84
C LEU A 54 -11.24 3.63 9.26
N HIS A 55 -11.24 3.23 7.99
CA HIS A 55 -12.46 2.88 7.26
C HIS A 55 -12.22 1.69 6.34
N GLU A 56 -13.24 0.86 6.24
CA GLU A 56 -13.34 -0.24 5.28
C GLU A 56 -14.54 0.09 4.39
N VAL A 57 -14.33 0.19 3.07
CA VAL A 57 -15.39 0.49 2.10
C VAL A 57 -15.45 -0.63 1.05
N PRO A 58 -16.00 -1.80 1.39
CA PRO A 58 -15.95 -3.01 0.53
C PRO A 58 -16.58 -2.82 -0.85
N ASN A 59 -17.64 -2.01 -0.93
CA ASN A 59 -18.36 -1.72 -2.17
C ASN A 59 -17.49 -0.99 -3.19
N VAL A 60 -16.62 -0.08 -2.73
CA VAL A 60 -15.67 0.66 -3.58
C VAL A 60 -14.39 -0.14 -3.78
N GLY A 61 -14.06 -1.01 -2.82
CA GLY A 61 -12.80 -1.76 -2.82
C GLY A 61 -11.68 -1.03 -2.10
N GLU A 62 -11.99 -0.10 -1.20
CA GLU A 62 -10.98 0.73 -0.54
C GLU A 62 -10.89 0.49 0.97
N ILE A 63 -9.65 0.42 1.45
CA ILE A 63 -9.32 0.36 2.87
C ILE A 63 -8.47 1.57 3.21
N LEU A 64 -8.92 2.38 4.16
CA LEU A 64 -8.21 3.55 4.64
C LEU A 64 -7.59 3.24 6.00
N ALA A 65 -6.29 3.44 6.10
CA ALA A 65 -5.53 3.28 7.33
C ALA A 65 -4.66 4.50 7.59
N GLU A 66 -4.47 4.82 8.86
CA GLU A 66 -3.48 5.78 9.31
C GLU A 66 -2.20 5.04 9.71
N ARG A 67 -1.04 5.55 9.30
CA ARG A 67 0.28 5.07 9.73
C ARG A 67 0.99 6.16 10.52
N LYS A 68 1.33 5.87 11.78
CA LYS A 68 2.26 6.69 12.56
C LYS A 68 3.69 6.19 12.33
N THR A 69 4.50 7.04 11.72
CA THR A 69 5.92 6.75 11.44
C THR A 69 6.77 6.88 12.71
N VAL A 70 7.98 6.32 12.68
CA VAL A 70 8.93 6.37 13.81
C VAL A 70 9.29 7.82 14.18
N THR A 71 9.31 8.73 13.20
CA THR A 71 9.55 10.17 13.43
C THR A 71 8.32 10.91 13.98
N GLY A 72 7.24 10.19 14.32
CA GLY A 72 5.99 10.76 14.84
C GLY A 72 5.08 11.39 13.78
N ARG A 73 5.46 11.37 12.50
CA ARG A 73 4.64 11.89 11.40
C ARG A 73 3.52 10.91 11.07
N THR A 74 2.36 11.45 10.73
CA THR A 74 1.18 10.68 10.34
C THR A 74 1.06 10.61 8.82
N GLN A 75 0.72 9.42 8.31
CA GLN A 75 0.46 9.18 6.91
C GLN A 75 -0.94 8.57 6.74
N ASP A 76 -1.65 9.00 5.71
CA ASP A 76 -2.88 8.39 5.23
C ASP A 76 -2.53 7.38 4.15
N VAL A 77 -2.93 6.14 4.36
CA VAL A 77 -2.67 5.01 3.48
C VAL A 77 -4.00 4.48 2.98
N THR A 78 -4.20 4.54 1.68
CA THR A 78 -5.36 3.95 1.00
C THR A 78 -4.90 2.73 0.23
N LEU A 79 -5.51 1.59 0.52
CA LEU A 79 -5.32 0.36 -0.25
C LEU A 79 -6.56 0.13 -1.09
N THR A 80 -6.38 -0.06 -2.39
CA THR A 80 -7.47 -0.30 -3.33
C THR A 80 -7.34 -1.73 -3.88
N LEU A 81 -8.41 -2.51 -3.71
CA LEU A 81 -8.52 -3.91 -4.11
C LEU A 81 -9.46 -4.01 -5.30
N PHE A 82 -8.92 -4.41 -6.45
CA PHE A 82 -9.67 -4.63 -7.68
C PHE A 82 -9.92 -6.11 -7.90
N ALA A 83 -11.19 -6.53 -7.98
CA ALA A 83 -11.55 -7.86 -8.46
C ALA A 83 -11.37 -7.90 -9.99
N ILE A 84 -10.24 -8.42 -10.46
CA ILE A 84 -9.97 -8.55 -11.90
C ILE A 84 -10.88 -9.61 -12.51
N ASN A 85 -11.05 -10.72 -11.79
CA ASN A 85 -12.02 -11.77 -12.05
C ASN A 85 -12.34 -12.51 -10.73
N PRO A 86 -13.25 -13.50 -10.71
CA PRO A 86 -13.67 -14.15 -9.46
C PRO A 86 -12.54 -14.83 -8.65
N VAL A 87 -11.39 -15.09 -9.25
CA VAL A 87 -10.25 -15.81 -8.62
C VAL A 87 -8.95 -14.99 -8.65
N LYS A 88 -8.99 -13.74 -9.11
CA LYS A 88 -7.80 -12.88 -9.24
C LYS A 88 -8.13 -11.48 -8.75
N THR A 89 -7.30 -11.00 -7.82
CA THR A 89 -7.41 -9.68 -7.22
C THR A 89 -6.11 -8.91 -7.41
N ALA A 90 -6.22 -7.63 -7.74
CA ALA A 90 -5.11 -6.70 -7.76
C ALA A 90 -5.17 -5.76 -6.55
N VAL A 91 -4.01 -5.38 -6.01
CA VAL A 91 -3.88 -4.51 -4.86
C VAL A 91 -2.93 -3.36 -5.18
N ASP A 92 -3.46 -2.15 -5.14
CA ASP A 92 -2.71 -0.91 -5.21
C ASP A 92 -2.74 -0.15 -3.89
N ILE A 93 -1.71 0.65 -3.66
CA ILE A 93 -1.54 1.43 -2.44
C ILE A 93 -1.16 2.86 -2.83
N TYR A 94 -1.90 3.80 -2.25
CA TYR A 94 -1.54 5.20 -2.18
C TYR A 94 -1.19 5.55 -0.74
N SER A 95 -0.07 6.25 -0.53
CA SER A 95 0.34 6.70 0.80
C SER A 95 0.73 8.17 0.73
N ALA A 96 0.15 8.99 1.59
CA ALA A 96 0.43 10.43 1.69
C ALA A 96 0.73 10.84 3.13
N SER A 97 1.79 11.62 3.33
CA SER A 97 2.14 12.18 4.63
C SER A 97 1.32 13.45 4.88
N ARG A 98 0.77 13.60 6.09
CA ARG A 98 0.10 14.84 6.50
C ARG A 98 1.16 15.94 6.73
N GLY A 99 0.90 17.16 6.22
CA GLY A 99 1.77 18.34 6.36
C GLY A 99 2.56 18.71 5.09
N SER A 100 3.25 19.87 5.12
CA SER A 100 3.82 20.53 3.93
C SER A 100 5.33 20.29 3.69
N MET A 101 6.05 19.72 4.65
CA MET A 101 7.44 19.32 4.42
C MET A 101 7.43 17.96 3.73
N GLY A 102 8.18 17.78 2.63
CA GLY A 102 8.31 16.49 1.93
C GLY A 102 8.56 15.28 2.86
N ASP A 103 8.37 14.08 2.33
CA ASP A 103 8.37 12.86 3.13
C ASP A 103 9.72 12.12 3.18
N LEU A 104 10.72 12.59 2.42
CA LEU A 104 12.03 11.96 2.26
C LEU A 104 11.94 10.45 1.93
N GLY A 105 10.94 10.08 1.12
CA GLY A 105 10.66 8.69 0.73
C GLY A 105 10.01 7.85 1.82
N SER A 106 9.43 8.46 2.86
CA SER A 106 8.72 7.75 3.92
C SER A 106 7.53 6.97 3.37
N ASN A 107 6.70 7.56 2.51
CA ASN A 107 5.55 6.87 1.90
C ASN A 107 6.00 5.69 1.02
N TYR A 108 7.10 5.86 0.28
CA TYR A 108 7.71 4.76 -0.48
C TYR A 108 8.06 3.58 0.43
N ARG A 109 8.74 3.83 1.56
CA ARG A 109 9.09 2.78 2.53
C ARG A 109 7.85 2.13 3.15
N THR A 110 6.81 2.92 3.45
CA THR A 110 5.53 2.42 3.97
C THR A 110 4.87 1.46 2.98
N ILE A 111 4.79 1.82 1.69
CA ILE A 111 4.25 0.95 0.64
C ILE A 111 5.04 -0.36 0.55
N LEU A 112 6.37 -0.28 0.52
CA LEU A 112 7.21 -1.48 0.43
C LEU A 112 7.05 -2.40 1.65
N ASP A 113 6.90 -1.84 2.85
CA ASP A 113 6.68 -2.60 4.07
C ASP A 113 5.34 -3.33 4.05
N ILE A 114 4.27 -2.68 3.59
CA ILE A 114 2.95 -3.31 3.42
C ILE A 114 3.05 -4.44 2.39
N TYR A 115 3.59 -4.16 1.20
CA TYR A 115 3.76 -5.18 0.16
C TYR A 115 4.61 -6.33 0.62
N LYS A 116 5.69 -6.11 1.37
CA LYS A 116 6.50 -7.19 1.93
C LYS A 116 5.70 -8.08 2.88
N GLN A 117 4.83 -7.50 3.71
CA GLN A 117 3.99 -8.26 4.63
C GLN A 117 2.89 -9.04 3.90
N LEU A 118 2.24 -8.42 2.91
CA LEU A 118 1.26 -9.09 2.05
C LEU A 118 1.91 -10.22 1.24
N ASP A 119 3.03 -9.97 0.58
CA ASP A 119 3.77 -10.95 -0.19
C ASP A 119 4.20 -12.15 0.68
N ARG A 120 4.58 -11.91 1.95
CA ARG A 120 4.89 -12.99 2.89
C ARG A 120 3.66 -13.78 3.28
N LYS A 121 2.54 -13.11 3.56
CA LYS A 121 1.30 -13.73 4.04
C LYS A 121 0.57 -14.50 2.93
N LEU A 122 0.62 -13.99 1.70
CA LEU A 122 -0.07 -14.52 0.51
C LEU A 122 0.91 -15.14 -0.50
N ALA A 123 2.10 -15.56 -0.07
CA ALA A 123 3.17 -16.03 -0.94
C ALA A 123 2.71 -17.12 -1.94
N SER A 124 1.93 -18.09 -1.47
CA SER A 124 1.42 -19.20 -2.29
C SER A 124 0.40 -18.78 -3.36
N TYR A 125 -0.13 -17.56 -3.24
CA TYR A 125 -1.16 -17.03 -4.14
C TYR A 125 -0.67 -15.87 -4.99
N LYS A 126 0.55 -15.38 -4.74
CA LYS A 126 1.13 -14.30 -5.52
C LYS A 126 1.36 -14.75 -6.96
N ILE A 127 1.02 -13.89 -7.89
CA ILE A 127 1.28 -14.08 -9.32
C ILE A 127 2.04 -12.87 -9.86
N ASP A 128 2.91 -13.11 -10.83
CA ASP A 128 3.57 -12.03 -11.56
C ASP A 128 2.52 -11.33 -12.45
N GLY A 129 2.53 -10.00 -12.38
CA GLY A 129 1.66 -9.11 -13.16
C GLY A 129 2.17 -8.92 -14.58
#